data_AF-A0A078ASU5-F1
#
_entry.id   AF-A0A078ASU5-F1
#
_cell.length_a   1.000
_cell.length_b   1.000
_cell.length_c   1.000
_cell.angle_alpha   90.00
_cell.angle_beta   90.00
_cell.angle_gamma   90.00
#
_symmetry.space_group_name_H-M   'P 1'
#
loop_
_entity.id
_entity.type
_entity.pdbx_description
1 polymer ?
#
loop_
_entity_poly.entity_id
_entity_poly.type
_entity_poly.pdbx_seq_one_letter_code
_entity_poly.pdbx_strand_id
1 'polypeptide(L)'
;MFSKSNDFYTTGTTAEDQMKINVCRRENETRHNMVLYKDAAKRVVFQNCMTQCEIEPATIPNFNKNFYYNQASEQQCLQNCYNNRMNLHFGKLAESENMLIDFEAMKAQYHRYENWNPHNRDIKRFSKTNTTEEAHSITQRLIEKSNAARYGKFDF
;
A
#
# COMPACT_ATOMS: atom_id res chain seq x y z
N MET A 1 16.24 36.37 -11.00
CA MET A 1 15.90 35.51 -12.16
C MET A 1 16.52 34.16 -11.92
N PHE A 2 15.70 33.17 -11.54
CA PHE A 2 16.17 31.79 -11.35
C PHE A 2 16.26 31.13 -12.73
N SER A 3 17.48 30.92 -13.21
CA SER A 3 17.75 30.12 -14.41
C SER A 3 17.30 28.68 -14.14
N LYS A 4 16.28 28.24 -14.88
CA LYS A 4 15.98 26.83 -15.09
C LYS A 4 16.96 26.28 -16.13
N SER A 5 18.14 25.83 -15.68
CA SER A 5 19.00 24.97 -16.47
C SER A 5 18.91 23.55 -15.93
N ASN A 6 18.59 22.61 -16.82
CA ASN A 6 18.59 21.16 -16.60
C ASN A 6 20.03 20.67 -16.36
N ASP A 7 20.66 21.07 -15.26
CA ASP A 7 22.05 20.72 -14.98
C ASP A 7 22.12 19.34 -14.30
N PHE A 8 21.70 18.31 -15.03
CA PHE A 8 22.23 16.95 -14.85
C PHE A 8 23.67 16.82 -15.39
N TYR A 9 24.21 17.89 -15.98
CA TYR A 9 25.53 17.95 -16.60
C TYR A 9 26.35 19.08 -15.99
N THR A 10 26.79 18.90 -14.75
CA THR A 10 27.86 19.73 -14.20
C THR A 10 29.15 19.40 -14.96
N THR A 11 29.73 20.38 -15.63
CA THR A 11 31.08 20.26 -16.21
C THR A 11 32.09 20.72 -15.16
N GLY A 12 33.02 19.84 -14.79
CA GLY A 12 34.09 20.19 -13.84
C GLY A 12 34.89 21.39 -14.34
N THR A 13 35.28 22.28 -13.42
CA THR A 13 36.10 23.47 -13.72
C THR A 13 37.55 23.09 -14.01
N THR A 14 37.99 21.90 -13.57
CA THR A 14 39.31 21.34 -13.84
C THR A 14 39.22 20.01 -14.59
N ALA A 15 40.32 19.61 -15.25
CA ALA A 15 40.41 18.31 -15.92
C ALA A 15 40.26 17.13 -14.96
N GLU A 16 40.72 17.27 -13.71
CA GLU A 16 40.55 16.26 -12.66
C GLU A 16 39.08 16.15 -12.24
N ASP A 17 38.35 17.26 -12.14
CA ASP A 17 36.92 17.26 -11.82
C ASP A 17 36.10 16.63 -12.96
N GLN A 18 36.46 16.92 -14.21
CA GLN A 18 35.87 16.26 -15.38
C GLN A 18 36.08 14.75 -15.34
N MET A 19 37.28 14.27 -15.00
CA MET A 19 37.55 12.84 -14.83
C MET A 19 36.71 12.24 -13.71
N LYS A 20 36.65 12.87 -12.53
CA LYS A 20 35.85 12.41 -11.39
C LYS A 20 34.36 12.34 -11.73
N ILE A 21 33.81 13.38 -12.37
CA ILE A 21 32.40 13.43 -12.78
C ILE A 21 32.09 12.33 -13.77
N ASN A 22 32.97 12.09 -14.75
CA ASN A 22 32.76 11.03 -15.75
C ASN A 22 32.80 9.62 -15.13
N VAL A 23 33.69 9.36 -14.17
CA VAL A 23 33.74 8.07 -13.45
C VAL A 23 32.49 7.88 -12.61
N CYS A 24 32.14 8.86 -11.76
CA CYS A 24 30.94 8.81 -10.93
C CYS A 24 29.66 8.66 -11.77
N ARG A 25 29.60 9.31 -12.94
CA ARG A 25 28.46 9.20 -13.85
C ARG A 25 28.30 7.79 -14.40
N ARG A 26 29.38 7.14 -14.84
CA ARG A 26 29.34 5.75 -15.34
C ARG A 26 28.95 4.76 -14.25
N GLU A 27 29.47 4.95 -13.04
CA GLU A 27 29.09 4.13 -11.89
C GLU A 27 27.61 4.29 -11.53
N ASN A 28 27.11 5.54 -11.50
CA ASN A 28 25.71 5.83 -11.25
C ASN A 28 24.79 5.28 -12.33
N GLU A 29 25.17 5.38 -13.61
CA GLU A 29 24.42 4.80 -14.73
C GLU A 29 24.35 3.28 -14.61
N THR A 30 25.48 2.64 -14.32
CA THR A 30 25.53 1.18 -14.10
C THR A 30 24.63 0.76 -12.95
N ARG A 31 24.71 1.47 -11.81
CA ARG A 31 23.86 1.21 -10.65
C ARG A 31 22.38 1.40 -10.97
N HIS A 32 22.04 2.47 -11.69
CA HIS A 32 20.68 2.74 -12.11
C HIS A 32 20.13 1.62 -13.00
N ASN A 33 20.91 1.18 -14.00
CA ASN A 33 20.54 0.09 -14.88
C ASN A 33 20.36 -1.23 -14.12
N MET A 34 21.17 -1.51 -13.10
CA MET A 34 20.98 -2.69 -12.24
C MET A 34 19.68 -2.60 -11.42
N VAL A 35 19.32 -1.43 -10.91
CA VAL A 35 18.05 -1.24 -10.19
C VAL A 35 16.87 -1.44 -11.15
N LEU A 36 16.91 -0.83 -12.34
CA LEU A 36 15.89 -1.01 -13.37
C LEU A 36 15.73 -2.47 -13.78
N TYR A 37 16.83 -3.20 -13.93
CA TYR A 37 16.82 -4.62 -14.24
C TYR A 37 16.10 -5.43 -13.15
N LYS A 38 16.41 -5.18 -11.88
CA LYS A 38 15.77 -5.85 -10.75
C LYS A 38 14.28 -5.54 -10.72
N ASP A 39 13.89 -4.27 -10.89
CA ASP A 39 12.47 -3.88 -10.91
C ASP A 39 11.72 -4.51 -12.10
N ALA A 40 12.34 -4.58 -13.27
CA ALA A 40 11.77 -5.27 -14.42
C ALA A 40 11.59 -6.77 -14.13
N ALA A 41 12.60 -7.43 -13.57
CA ALA A 41 12.54 -8.84 -13.21
C ALA A 41 11.41 -9.11 -12.21
N LYS A 42 11.27 -8.28 -11.15
CA LYS A 42 10.16 -8.38 -10.19
C LYS A 42 8.80 -8.33 -10.89
N ARG A 43 8.59 -7.37 -11.80
CA ARG A 43 7.32 -7.22 -12.52
C ARG A 43 7.01 -8.42 -13.41
N VAL A 44 7.98 -8.88 -14.19
CA VAL A 44 7.82 -10.01 -15.11
C VAL A 44 7.56 -11.31 -14.36
N VAL A 45 8.34 -11.58 -13.31
CA VAL A 45 8.16 -12.77 -12.47
C VAL A 45 6.80 -12.75 -11.79
N PHE A 46 6.39 -11.59 -11.27
CA PHE A 46 5.08 -11.42 -10.66
C PHE A 46 3.94 -11.69 -11.65
N GLN A 47 4.00 -11.12 -12.86
CA GLN A 47 3.01 -11.36 -13.91
C GLN A 47 2.91 -12.84 -14.30
N ASN A 48 4.05 -13.51 -14.42
CA ASN A 48 4.09 -14.94 -14.74
C ASN A 48 3.54 -15.82 -13.61
N CYS A 49 3.71 -15.41 -12.35
CA CYS A 49 3.15 -16.12 -11.22
C CYS A 49 1.65 -15.84 -11.04
N MET A 50 1.19 -14.65 -11.37
CA MET A 50 -0.24 -14.32 -11.44
C MET A 50 -0.97 -15.23 -12.43
N THR A 51 -0.42 -15.40 -13.64
CA THR A 51 -1.01 -16.30 -14.64
C THR A 51 -0.95 -17.76 -14.21
N GLN A 52 0.14 -18.19 -13.58
CA GLN A 52 0.27 -19.57 -13.08
C GLN A 52 -0.71 -19.89 -11.93
N CYS A 53 -1.01 -18.91 -11.08
CA CYS A 53 -1.97 -19.07 -9.99
C CYS A 53 -3.42 -18.75 -10.42
N GLU A 54 -3.68 -18.61 -11.72
CA GLU A 54 -5.00 -18.31 -12.30
C GLU A 54 -5.63 -17.01 -11.77
N ILE A 55 -4.79 -16.05 -11.41
CA ILE A 55 -5.22 -14.76 -10.88
C ILE A 55 -5.36 -13.77 -12.04
N GLU A 56 -6.59 -13.35 -12.32
CA GLU A 56 -6.82 -12.33 -13.34
C GLU A 56 -6.31 -10.95 -12.88
N PRO A 57 -5.69 -10.16 -13.77
CA PRO A 57 -5.26 -8.79 -13.46
C PRO A 57 -6.39 -7.90 -12.93
N ALA A 58 -7.64 -8.16 -13.35
CA ALA A 58 -8.83 -7.44 -12.90
C ALA A 58 -9.19 -7.71 -11.43
N THR A 59 -8.77 -8.86 -10.88
CA THR A 59 -9.10 -9.26 -9.50
C THR A 59 -8.16 -8.65 -8.46
N ILE A 60 -6.92 -8.31 -8.88
CA ILE A 60 -5.93 -7.61 -8.03
C ILE A 60 -5.47 -6.29 -8.68
N PRO A 61 -6.35 -5.29 -8.85
CA PRO A 61 -5.88 -4.00 -9.36
C PRO A 61 -4.91 -3.31 -8.40
N ASN A 62 -4.96 -3.60 -7.09
CA ASN A 62 -4.24 -2.83 -6.06
C ASN A 62 -4.07 -3.55 -4.71
N PHE A 63 -3.95 -4.89 -4.66
CA PHE A 63 -3.88 -5.65 -3.38
C PHE A 63 -4.94 -5.15 -2.38
N ASN A 64 -6.19 -5.23 -2.80
CA ASN A 64 -7.31 -4.70 -2.03
C ASN A 64 -7.50 -5.48 -0.72
N LYS A 65 -8.42 -4.99 0.13
CA LYS A 65 -8.85 -5.71 1.33
C LYS A 65 -9.27 -7.16 1.03
N ASN A 66 -9.97 -7.38 -0.06
CA ASN A 66 -10.43 -8.73 -0.41
C ASN A 66 -9.26 -9.71 -0.57
N PHE A 67 -8.18 -9.28 -1.24
CA PHE A 67 -6.98 -10.07 -1.43
C PHE A 67 -6.39 -10.51 -0.09
N TYR A 68 -6.07 -9.57 0.81
CA TYR A 68 -5.39 -9.87 2.09
C TYR A 68 -6.23 -10.69 3.09
N TYR A 69 -7.56 -10.59 3.02
CA TYR A 69 -8.45 -11.19 4.01
C TYR A 69 -9.14 -12.47 3.52
N ASN A 70 -9.46 -12.57 2.23
CA ASN A 70 -10.33 -13.63 1.70
C ASN A 70 -9.64 -14.59 0.73
N GLN A 71 -8.45 -14.25 0.23
CA GLN A 71 -7.74 -15.04 -0.80
C GLN A 71 -6.42 -15.61 -0.27
N ALA A 72 -6.49 -16.45 0.77
CA ALA A 72 -5.30 -17.00 1.42
C ALA A 72 -4.55 -18.02 0.53
N SER A 73 -5.28 -18.84 -0.22
CA SER A 73 -4.73 -19.81 -1.17
C SER A 73 -3.92 -19.14 -2.28
N GLU A 74 -4.45 -18.04 -2.81
CA GLU A 74 -3.85 -17.27 -3.89
C GLU A 74 -2.61 -16.52 -3.40
N GLN A 75 -2.67 -15.95 -2.18
CA GLN A 75 -1.50 -15.39 -1.51
C GLN A 75 -0.37 -16.41 -1.39
N GLN A 76 -0.68 -17.62 -0.91
CA GLN A 76 0.33 -18.66 -0.73
C GLN A 76 0.90 -19.15 -2.07
N CYS A 77 0.06 -19.36 -3.09
CA CYS A 77 0.50 -19.73 -4.44
C CYS A 77 1.44 -18.67 -5.03
N LEU A 78 1.02 -17.42 -4.98
CA LEU A 78 1.75 -16.29 -5.55
C LEU A 78 3.07 -16.07 -4.84
N GLN A 79 3.08 -16.12 -3.50
CA GLN A 79 4.30 -15.99 -2.69
C GLN A 79 5.30 -17.11 -2.99
N ASN A 80 4.84 -18.36 -3.02
CA ASN A 80 5.70 -19.50 -3.30
C ASN A 80 6.26 -19.45 -4.73
N CYS A 81 5.41 -19.22 -5.73
CA CYS A 81 5.85 -19.10 -7.12
C CYS A 81 6.88 -17.98 -7.28
N TYR A 82 6.57 -16.79 -6.76
CA TYR A 82 7.40 -15.62 -6.92
C TYR A 82 8.74 -15.80 -6.19
N ASN A 83 8.73 -16.20 -4.92
CA ASN A 83 9.95 -16.38 -4.14
C ASN A 83 10.84 -17.47 -4.72
N ASN A 84 10.27 -18.58 -5.19
CA ASN A 84 11.04 -19.64 -5.85
C ASN A 84 11.70 -19.12 -7.13
N ARG A 85 10.96 -18.40 -7.99
CA ARG A 85 11.53 -17.86 -9.23
C ARG A 85 12.57 -16.77 -8.98
N MET A 86 12.37 -15.92 -7.98
CA MET A 86 13.34 -14.90 -7.58
C MET A 86 14.61 -15.53 -6.99
N ASN A 87 14.47 -16.56 -6.16
CA ASN A 87 15.61 -17.33 -5.64
C ASN A 87 16.34 -18.09 -6.75
N LEU A 88 15.64 -18.64 -7.73
CA LEU A 88 16.28 -19.28 -8.89
C LEU A 88 17.04 -18.27 -9.75
N HIS A 89 16.53 -17.05 -9.91
CA HIS A 89 17.16 -16.05 -10.77
C HIS A 89 18.32 -15.31 -10.10
N PHE A 90 18.16 -14.94 -8.82
CA PHE A 90 19.09 -14.07 -8.09
C PHE A 90 19.82 -14.79 -6.94
N GLY A 91 19.42 -16.01 -6.57
CA GLY A 91 20.02 -16.77 -5.47
C GLY A 91 19.95 -16.00 -4.15
N LYS A 92 21.06 -16.03 -3.39
CA LYS A 92 21.20 -15.31 -2.11
C LYS A 92 21.00 -13.79 -2.22
N LEU A 93 21.18 -13.22 -3.41
CA LEU A 93 20.96 -11.79 -3.63
C LEU A 93 19.48 -11.41 -3.43
N ALA A 94 18.56 -12.34 -3.70
CA ALA A 94 17.13 -12.12 -3.50
C ALA A 94 16.78 -11.83 -2.03
N GLU A 95 17.42 -12.53 -1.10
CA GLU A 95 17.24 -12.34 0.33
C GLU A 95 17.91 -11.05 0.80
N SER A 96 19.18 -10.84 0.44
CA SER A 96 19.95 -9.68 0.92
C SER A 96 19.40 -8.34 0.44
N GLU A 97 18.73 -8.32 -0.72
CA GLU A 97 18.17 -7.11 -1.31
C GLU A 97 16.65 -6.99 -1.14
N ASN A 98 16.04 -7.78 -0.25
CA ASN A 98 14.59 -7.76 0.03
C ASN A 98 13.76 -7.88 -1.26
N MET A 99 14.16 -8.79 -2.16
CA MET A 99 13.45 -9.01 -3.42
C MET A 99 12.33 -10.04 -3.31
N LEU A 100 12.28 -10.78 -2.20
CA LEU A 100 11.24 -11.73 -1.87
C LEU A 100 9.97 -11.02 -1.38
N ILE A 101 8.83 -11.64 -1.62
CA ILE A 101 7.52 -11.18 -1.15
C ILE A 101 7.16 -11.94 0.12
N ASP A 102 6.65 -11.20 1.10
CA ASP A 102 6.02 -11.71 2.31
C ASP A 102 4.65 -11.05 2.45
N PHE A 103 3.58 -11.78 2.13
CA PHE A 103 2.23 -11.26 2.22
C PHE A 103 1.75 -11.08 3.66
N GLU A 104 2.32 -11.76 4.64
CA GLU A 104 1.98 -11.55 6.06
C GLU A 104 2.49 -10.19 6.53
N ALA A 105 3.74 -9.86 6.20
CA ALA A 105 4.31 -8.56 6.49
C ALA A 105 3.55 -7.43 5.78
N MET A 106 3.20 -7.63 4.50
CA MET A 106 2.40 -6.67 3.73
C MET A 106 0.99 -6.49 4.29
N LYS A 107 0.34 -7.58 4.71
CA LYS A 107 -0.96 -7.55 5.39
C LYS A 107 -0.89 -6.77 6.70
N ALA A 108 0.15 -6.97 7.51
CA ALA A 108 0.36 -6.23 8.74
C ALA A 108 0.56 -4.71 8.49
N GLN A 109 1.23 -4.33 7.39
CA GLN A 109 1.32 -2.93 6.97
C GLN A 109 -0.03 -2.39 6.51
N TYR A 110 -0.79 -3.17 5.73
CA TYR A 110 -2.12 -2.80 5.28
C TYR A 110 -3.07 -2.55 6.46
N HIS A 111 -3.07 -3.43 7.47
CA HIS A 111 -3.84 -3.27 8.71
C HIS A 111 -3.50 -1.97 9.44
N ARG A 112 -2.21 -1.61 9.50
CA ARG A 112 -1.77 -0.34 10.10
C ARG A 112 -2.33 0.85 9.34
N TYR A 113 -2.29 0.82 8.02
CA TYR A 113 -2.89 1.85 7.17
C TYR A 113 -4.41 1.96 7.37
N GLU A 114 -5.12 0.83 7.44
CA GLU A 114 -6.55 0.81 7.70
C GLU A 114 -6.91 1.46 9.05
N ASN A 115 -6.08 1.27 10.06
CA ASN A 115 -6.29 1.84 11.40
C ASN A 115 -5.84 3.30 11.51
N TRP A 116 -4.81 3.70 10.77
CA TRP A 116 -4.33 5.08 10.76
C TRP A 116 -5.27 6.01 10.00
N ASN A 117 -5.86 5.54 8.89
CA ASN A 117 -6.72 6.37 8.04
C ASN A 117 -7.92 6.93 8.85
N PRO A 118 -8.03 8.26 9.02
CA PRO A 118 -9.09 8.87 9.81
C PRO A 118 -10.48 8.55 9.26
N HIS A 119 -10.64 8.46 7.94
CA HIS A 119 -11.91 8.11 7.32
C HIS A 119 -12.39 6.71 7.74
N ASN A 120 -11.49 5.73 7.78
CA ASN A 120 -11.81 4.38 8.25
C ASN A 120 -12.12 4.35 9.75
N ARG A 121 -11.47 5.20 10.54
CA ARG A 121 -11.76 5.33 11.98
C ARG A 121 -13.15 5.90 12.22
N ASP A 122 -13.55 6.89 11.43
CA ASP A 122 -14.89 7.48 11.50
C ASP A 122 -15.95 6.49 11.05
N ILE A 123 -15.75 5.78 9.93
CA ILE A 123 -16.64 4.68 9.52
C ILE A 123 -16.77 3.63 10.62
N LYS A 124 -15.66 3.19 11.23
CA LYS A 124 -15.67 2.23 12.35
C LYS A 124 -16.39 2.78 13.58
N ARG A 125 -16.36 4.09 13.80
CA ARG A 125 -17.10 4.75 14.89
C ARG A 125 -18.59 4.75 14.58
N PHE A 126 -18.99 5.19 13.39
CA PHE A 126 -20.39 5.19 12.96
C PHE A 126 -20.99 3.78 12.91
N SER A 127 -20.23 2.79 12.44
CA SER A 127 -20.68 1.39 12.44
C SER A 127 -20.86 0.83 13.86
N LYS A 128 -20.16 1.39 14.86
CA LYS A 128 -20.28 0.99 16.27
C LYS A 128 -21.38 1.75 17.02
N THR A 129 -21.63 3.01 16.68
CA THR A 129 -22.68 3.85 17.31
C THR A 129 -24.06 3.65 16.69
N ASN A 130 -24.16 2.96 15.56
CA ASN A 130 -25.44 2.61 14.95
C ASN A 130 -25.98 1.28 15.51
N THR A 131 -25.87 1.03 16.81
CA THR A 131 -26.65 -0.05 17.42
C THR A 131 -28.11 0.40 17.48
N THR A 132 -29.01 -0.49 17.10
CA THR A 132 -30.47 -0.27 17.20
C THR A 132 -30.89 0.16 18.60
N GLU A 133 -30.16 -0.27 19.63
CA GLU A 133 -30.37 0.09 21.03
C GLU A 133 -30.08 1.56 21.35
N GLU A 134 -28.99 2.15 20.83
CA GLU A 134 -28.70 3.57 21.02
C GLU A 134 -29.76 4.43 20.31
N ALA A 135 -30.11 4.06 19.07
CA ALA A 135 -31.19 4.71 18.33
C ALA A 135 -32.53 4.61 19.08
N HIS A 136 -32.87 3.42 19.59
CA HIS A 136 -34.06 3.20 20.41
C HIS A 136 -34.04 4.07 21.67
N SER A 137 -32.92 4.13 22.40
CA SER A 137 -32.79 4.95 23.61
C SER A 137 -32.97 6.44 23.34
N ILE A 138 -32.49 6.93 22.19
CA ILE A 138 -32.65 8.33 21.77
C ILE A 138 -34.10 8.60 21.40
N THR A 139 -34.75 7.73 20.62
CA THR A 139 -36.18 7.86 20.33
C THR A 139 -37.04 7.81 21.58
N GLN A 140 -36.71 6.96 22.55
CA GLN A 140 -37.45 6.82 23.79
C GLN A 140 -37.33 8.09 24.65
N ARG A 141 -36.13 8.66 24.77
CA ARG A 141 -35.90 9.96 25.42
C ARG A 141 -36.64 11.12 24.72
N LEU A 142 -36.73 11.10 23.39
CA LEU A 142 -37.46 12.12 22.63
C LEU A 142 -38.97 12.01 22.82
N ILE A 143 -39.51 10.79 22.85
CA ILE A 143 -40.93 10.52 23.14
C ILE A 143 -41.27 10.97 24.57
N GLU A 144 -40.43 10.60 25.55
CA GLU A 144 -40.60 11.01 26.94
C GLU A 144 -40.57 12.53 27.11
N LYS A 145 -39.63 13.22 26.46
CA LYS A 145 -39.58 14.70 26.44
C LYS A 145 -40.81 15.31 25.76
N SER A 146 -41.26 14.73 24.64
CA SER A 146 -42.45 15.21 23.93
C SER A 146 -43.72 15.06 24.78
N ASN A 147 -43.86 13.93 25.47
CA ASN A 147 -44.97 13.69 26.38
C ASN A 147 -44.89 14.61 27.60
N ALA A 148 -43.73 14.75 28.24
CA ALA A 148 -43.56 15.67 29.37
C ALA A 148 -43.85 17.13 28.99
N ALA A 149 -43.47 17.57 27.79
CA ALA A 149 -43.80 18.91 27.28
C ALA A 149 -45.29 19.08 26.95
N ARG A 150 -46.00 18.01 26.57
CA ARG A 150 -47.46 18.02 26.37
C ARG A 150 -48.24 18.11 27.68
N TYR A 151 -47.77 17.45 28.75
CA TYR A 151 -48.44 17.47 30.05
C TYR A 151 -48.12 18.70 30.92
N GLY A 152 -47.09 19.48 30.57
CA GLY A 152 -46.63 20.63 31.39
C GLY A 152 -47.02 22.02 30.90
N LYS A 153 -47.90 22.18 29.89
CA LYS A 153 -48.14 23.50 29.28
C LYS A 153 -49.59 23.91 29.03
N PHE A 154 -50.56 23.28 29.70
CA PHE A 154 -51.94 23.77 29.75
C PHE A 154 -52.59 23.47 31.10
N ASP A 155 -52.18 24.21 32.13
CA ASP A 155 -53.10 24.57 33.21
C ASP A 155 -53.76 25.89 32.77
N PHE A 156 -55.01 25.79 32.29
CA PHE A 156 -55.97 26.90 32.23
C PHE A 156 -57.03 26.65 33.30
#